data_AF-A0A7T8KCT1-F1
#
_entry.id   AF-A0A7T8KCT1-F1
#
_cell.length_a   1.000
_cell.length_b   1.000
_cell.length_c   1.000
_cell.angle_alpha   90.00
_cell.angle_beta   90.00
_cell.angle_gamma   90.00
#
_symmetry.space_group_name_H-M   'P 1'
#
loop_
_entity.id
_entity.type
_entity.pdbx_description
1 polymer ?
#
loop_
_entity_poly.entity_id
_entity_poly.type
_entity_poly.pdbx_seq_one_letter_code
_entity_poly.pdbx_strand_id
1 'polypeptide(L)' 'MCPMYWDYNTWTPNSPDLNPCDYYFNEASLKASIKSEMDKLDPAEVSTACGRFRRRLEDILEAEGGHIEY' A
#
# COMPACT_ATOMS: atom_id res chain seq x y z
N MET A 1 -2.72 -6.05 21.88
CA MET A 1 -3.05 -7.06 20.84
C MET A 1 -4.56 -7.16 20.77
N CYS A 2 -5.17 -6.77 19.66
CA CYS A 2 -6.62 -6.89 19.46
C CYS A 2 -6.95 -8.39 19.27
N PRO A 3 -7.82 -9.01 20.07
CA PRO A 3 -8.19 -10.42 19.89
C PRO A 3 -8.98 -10.53 18.58
N MET A 4 -8.36 -11.19 17.59
CA MET A 4 -8.60 -10.91 16.18
C MET A 4 -9.94 -11.36 15.60
N TYR A 5 -10.80 -12.13 16.29
CA TYR A 5 -12.09 -12.53 15.70
C TYR A 5 -13.15 -12.77 16.78
N TRP A 6 -14.26 -12.01 16.75
CA TRP A 6 -15.49 -12.38 17.43
C TRP A 6 -16.19 -13.47 16.61
N ASP A 7 -16.83 -14.43 17.27
CA ASP A 7 -17.64 -15.46 16.59
C ASP A 7 -18.77 -14.78 15.80
N TYR A 8 -19.08 -15.32 14.60
CA TYR A 8 -20.07 -14.73 13.68
C TYR A 8 -21.44 -14.50 14.34
N ASN A 9 -21.83 -15.34 15.30
CA ASN A 9 -23.11 -15.22 16.01
C ASN A 9 -23.04 -14.29 17.24
N THR A 10 -21.85 -13.81 17.59
CA THR A 10 -21.64 -12.87 18.71
C THR A 10 -21.78 -11.42 18.25
N TRP A 11 -21.63 -11.14 16.95
CA TRP A 11 -21.76 -9.80 16.39
C TRP A 11 -23.23 -9.41 16.20
N THR A 12 -23.65 -8.26 16.73
CA THR A 12 -25.01 -7.77 16.54
C THR A 12 -25.23 -7.33 15.09
N PRO A 13 -26.35 -7.72 14.44
CA PRO A 13 -26.64 -7.28 13.07
C PRO A 13 -26.66 -5.75 12.97
N ASN A 14 -26.10 -5.21 11.87
CA ASN A 14 -26.07 -3.78 11.56
C ASN A 14 -25.37 -2.88 12.60
N SER A 15 -24.33 -3.39 13.28
CA SER A 15 -23.53 -2.61 14.23
C SER A 15 -22.10 -2.34 13.72
N PRO A 16 -21.90 -1.58 12.63
CA PRO A 16 -20.57 -1.20 12.16
C PRO A 16 -19.86 -0.26 13.14
N ASP A 17 -20.61 0.48 13.96
CA ASP A 17 -20.13 1.36 15.03
C ASP A 17 -19.44 0.59 16.17
N LEU A 18 -19.71 -0.71 16.29
CA LEU A 18 -19.05 -1.55 17.28
C LEU A 18 -17.78 -2.21 16.74
N ASN A 19 -17.57 -2.25 15.42
CA ASN A 19 -16.43 -2.90 14.78
C ASN A 19 -15.28 -1.92 14.65
N PRO A 20 -14.17 -2.09 15.40
CA PRO A 20 -13.01 -1.23 15.28
C PRO A 20 -12.54 -1.09 13.84
N CYS A 21 -12.66 -2.15 13.04
CA CYS A 21 -12.31 -2.04 11.63
C CYS A 21 -13.26 -1.16 10.84
N ASP A 22 -14.59 -1.24 11.04
CA ASP A 22 -15.52 -0.45 10.24
C ASP A 22 -15.56 1.03 10.65
N TYR A 23 -15.43 1.35 11.96
CA TYR A 23 -15.45 2.75 12.41
C TYR A 23 -14.08 3.44 12.40
N TYR A 24 -12.98 2.68 12.49
CA TYR A 24 -11.62 3.25 12.46
C TYR A 24 -10.98 3.14 11.07
N PHE A 25 -11.12 2.00 10.39
CA PHE A 25 -10.60 1.82 9.03
C PHE A 25 -11.66 2.21 7.99
N ASN A 26 -11.72 3.51 7.70
CA ASN A 26 -12.47 3.98 6.55
C ASN A 26 -11.65 3.73 5.26
N GLU A 27 -11.89 2.58 4.63
CA GLU A 27 -11.27 2.18 3.35
C GLU A 27 -11.39 3.27 2.28
N ALA A 28 -12.54 3.95 2.21
CA ALA A 28 -12.77 5.03 1.25
C ALA A 28 -11.88 6.25 1.54
N SER A 29 -11.73 6.61 2.82
CA SER A 29 -10.82 7.69 3.23
C SER A 29 -9.37 7.33 2.93
N LEU A 30 -8.95 6.09 3.20
CA LEU A 30 -7.59 5.63 2.91
C LEU A 30 -7.30 5.67 1.41
N LYS A 31 -8.22 5.15 0.59
CA LYS A 31 -8.11 5.20 -0.88
C LYS A 31 -8.03 6.65 -1.40
N ALA A 32 -8.84 7.55 -0.84
CA ALA A 32 -8.83 8.96 -1.22
C ALA A 32 -7.50 9.64 -0.84
N SER A 33 -6.99 9.39 0.35
CA SER A 33 -5.69 9.91 0.80
C SER A 33 -4.54 9.40 -0.08
N ILE A 34 -4.50 8.10 -0.39
CA ILE A 34 -3.47 7.52 -1.27
C ILE A 34 -3.51 8.21 -2.64
N LYS A 35 -4.68 8.33 -3.27
CA LYS A 35 -4.81 9.02 -4.56
C LYS A 35 -4.33 10.46 -4.47
N SER A 36 -4.75 11.19 -3.44
CA SER A 36 -4.36 12.60 -3.26
C SER A 36 -2.85 12.77 -3.10
N GLU A 37 -2.16 11.87 -2.40
CA GLU A 37 -0.69 11.93 -2.29
C GLU A 37 0.00 11.51 -3.59
N MET A 38 -0.54 10.51 -4.32
CA MET A 38 0.01 10.12 -5.62
C MET A 38 -0.13 11.23 -6.67
N ASP A 39 -1.23 11.99 -6.66
CA ASP A 39 -1.45 13.11 -7.58
C ASP A 39 -0.50 14.29 -7.33
N LYS A 40 0.14 14.37 -6.16
CA LYS A 40 1.16 15.39 -5.84
C LYS A 40 2.55 15.03 -6.32
N LEU A 41 2.79 13.79 -6.75
CA LEU A 41 4.08 13.37 -7.24
C LEU A 41 4.42 14.12 -8.53
N ASP A 42 5.65 14.64 -8.62
CA ASP A 42 6.11 15.28 -9.84
C ASP A 42 6.20 14.23 -10.97
N PRO A 43 5.49 14.41 -12.10
CA PRO A 43 5.59 13.51 -13.24
C PRO A 43 7.02 13.31 -13.74
N ALA A 44 7.89 14.32 -13.61
CA ALA A 44 9.29 14.21 -14.01
C ALA A 44 10.09 13.30 -13.05
N GLU A 45 9.83 13.37 -11.74
CA GLU A 45 10.40 12.45 -10.76
C GLU A 45 9.94 11.01 -10.99
N VAL A 46 8.64 10.81 -11.25
CA VAL A 46 8.08 9.48 -11.58
C VAL A 46 8.71 8.93 -12.87
N SER A 47 8.82 9.74 -13.91
CA SER A 47 9.46 9.37 -15.17
C SER A 47 10.94 9.03 -14.97
N THR A 48 11.66 9.81 -14.16
CA THR A 48 13.06 9.56 -13.81
C THR A 48 13.22 8.24 -13.05
N ALA A 49 12.35 7.96 -12.08
CA ALA A 49 12.36 6.72 -11.32
C ALA A 49 12.10 5.51 -12.24
N CYS A 50 11.11 5.60 -13.12
CA CYS A 50 10.82 4.57 -14.13
C CYS A 50 11.97 4.41 -15.13
N GLY A 51 12.62 5.50 -15.53
CA GLY A 51 13.74 5.49 -16.49
C GLY A 51 14.98 4.76 -15.98
N ARG A 52 15.15 4.66 -14.66
CA ARG A 52 16.24 3.88 -14.04
C ARG A 52 16.08 2.38 -14.21
N PHE A 53 14.90 1.89 -14.61
CA PHE A 53 14.63 0.46 -14.77
C PHE A 53 15.66 -0.23 -15.67
N ARG A 54 16.01 0.37 -16.80
CA ARG A 54 16.97 -0.21 -17.74
C ARG A 54 18.35 -0.40 -17.10
N ARG A 55 18.86 0.63 -16.42
CA ARG A 55 20.16 0.55 -15.75
C ARG A 55 20.15 -0.52 -14.66
N ARG A 56 19.08 -0.60 -13.86
CA ARG A 56 18.94 -1.64 -12.82
C ARG A 56 18.96 -3.04 -13.41
N LEU A 57 18.37 -3.25 -14.60
CA LEU A 57 18.46 -4.54 -15.28
C LEU A 57 19.88 -4.85 -15.74
N GLU A 58 20.59 -3.86 -16.30
CA GLU A 58 21.99 -4.01 -16.70
C GLU A 58 22.87 -4.39 -15.49
N ASP A 59 22.68 -3.73 -14.36
CA ASP A 59 23.40 -4.02 -13.11
C ASP A 59 23.07 -5.43 -12.57
N ILE A 60 21.81 -5.88 -12.64
CA ILE A 60 21.41 -7.26 -12.24
C ILE A 60 22.05 -8.31 -13.15
N LEU A 61 22.14 -8.04 -14.46
CA LEU A 61 22.77 -8.94 -15.42
C LEU A 61 24.27 -9.08 -15.14
N GLU A 62 24.96 -7.97 -14.83
CA GLU A 62 26.37 -7.96 -14.44
C GLU A 62 26.60 -8.72 -13.12
N ALA A 63 25.66 -8.62 -12.18
CA ALA A 63 25.68 -9.35 -10.92
C ALA A 63 25.27 -10.83 -11.05
N GLU A 64 25.05 -11.36 -12.26
CA GLU A 64 24.56 -12.73 -12.51
C GLU A 64 23.26 -13.06 -11.75
N GLY A 65 22.37 -12.07 -11.62
CA GLY A 65 21.13 -12.19 -10.84
C GLY A 65 21.32 -11.96 -9.33
N GLY A 66 22.50 -11.54 -8.89
CA GLY A 66 22.80 -11.15 -7.52
C GLY A 66 22.09 -9.88 -7.06
N HIS A 67 22.15 -9.61 -5.76
CA HIS A 67 21.62 -8.37 -5.19
C HIS A 67 22.43 -7.15 -5.66
N ILE A 68 21.73 -6.05 -5.97
CA ILE A 68 22.34 -4.76 -6.30
C ILE A 68 21.85 -3.68 -5.32
N GLU A 69 22.75 -2.79 -4.92
CA GLU A 69 22.49 -1.64 -4.05
C GLU A 69 21.92 -0.46 -4.86
N TYR A 70 21.10 0.41 -4.25
CA TYR A 70 20.39 1.51 -4.92
C TYR A 70 20.60 2.88 -4.28
#